data_AF-A0A7X3LI17-F1
#
_entry.id   AF-A0A7X3LI17-F1
#
_cell.length_a   1.000
_cell.length_b   1.000
_cell.length_c   1.000
_cell.angle_alpha   90.00
_cell.angle_beta   90.00
_cell.angle_gamma   90.00
#
_symmetry.space_group_name_H-M   'P 1'
#
loop_
_entity.id
_entity.type
_entity.pdbx_description
1 polymer ?
#
loop_
_entity_poly.entity_id
_entity_poly.type
_entity_poly.pdbx_seq_one_letter_code
_entity_poly.pdbx_strand_id
1 'polypeptide(L)'
;MKYGLNLFGYTVDCDLTFPNGKMHMEIAEEDQASLRAYLLRVLVKYGREPRQKDSLDNLIRDAIEIEKGMSGHLSEPRIKLPYEFQPDIKEKLIEAAELQEMSATQLLIRLIERKHQSVFGEEG
;
A
#
# COMPACT_ATOMS: atom_id res chain seq x y z
N MET A 1 -11.22 -15.34 -4.13
CA MET A 1 -12.12 -14.20 -3.83
C MET A 1 -11.25 -12.98 -3.79
N LYS A 2 -11.57 -11.94 -4.57
CA LYS A 2 -10.78 -10.71 -4.57
C LYS A 2 -10.99 -9.95 -3.26
N TYR A 3 -9.90 -9.50 -2.67
CA TYR A 3 -9.88 -8.78 -1.41
C TYR A 3 -8.82 -7.69 -1.46
N GLY A 4 -9.15 -6.48 -1.01
CA GLY A 4 -8.18 -5.40 -0.87
C GLY A 4 -7.46 -5.52 0.47
N LEU A 5 -6.21 -5.95 0.48
CA LEU A 5 -5.35 -5.88 1.66
C LEU A 5 -4.91 -4.43 1.84
N ASN A 6 -5.36 -3.80 2.92
CA ASN A 6 -4.95 -2.44 3.29
C ASN A 6 -3.99 -2.51 4.48
N LEU A 7 -2.76 -2.05 4.27
CA LEU A 7 -1.73 -1.93 5.30
C LEU A 7 -1.18 -0.51 5.28
N PHE A 8 -1.34 0.21 6.37
CA PHE A 8 -0.92 1.58 6.58
C PHE A 8 -1.48 2.59 5.54
N GLY A 9 -2.68 2.32 5.02
CA GLY A 9 -3.33 3.11 3.97
C GLY A 9 -2.88 2.75 2.54
N TYR A 10 -1.94 1.81 2.40
CA TYR A 10 -1.58 1.21 1.12
C TYR A 10 -2.48 0.01 0.85
N THR A 11 -3.27 0.08 -0.23
CA THR A 11 -4.18 -0.99 -0.63
C THR A 11 -3.59 -1.77 -1.80
N VAL A 12 -3.58 -3.09 -1.68
CA VAL A 12 -3.21 -4.02 -2.74
C VAL A 12 -4.32 -5.04 -2.96
N ASP A 13 -4.63 -5.34 -4.22
CA ASP A 13 -5.60 -6.37 -4.55
C ASP A 13 -4.96 -7.75 -4.41
N CYS A 14 -5.66 -8.66 -3.73
CA CYS A 14 -5.20 -10.02 -3.53
C CYS A 14 -6.33 -11.03 -3.73
N ASP A 15 -5.98 -12.20 -4.22
CA ASP A 15 -6.87 -13.34 -4.35
C ASP A 15 -6.74 -14.24 -3.12
N LEU A 16 -7.82 -14.27 -2.33
CA LEU A 16 -7.95 -15.19 -1.22
C LEU A 16 -8.51 -16.53 -1.70
N THR A 17 -7.77 -17.60 -1.43
CA THR A 17 -8.20 -18.98 -1.63
C THR A 17 -8.13 -19.74 -0.30
N PHE A 18 -8.93 -20.79 -0.17
CA PHE A 18 -8.95 -21.64 1.04
C PHE A 18 -8.67 -23.11 0.72
N PRO A 19 -7.54 -23.44 0.06
CA PRO A 19 -7.22 -24.83 -0.22
C PRO A 19 -7.05 -25.61 1.09
N ASN A 20 -7.81 -26.70 1.23
CA ASN A 20 -7.76 -27.59 2.40
C ASN A 20 -8.01 -26.88 3.75
N GLY A 21 -8.84 -25.84 3.76
CA GLY A 21 -9.19 -25.08 4.97
C GLY A 21 -8.09 -24.15 5.48
N LYS A 22 -6.98 -23.99 4.74
CA LYS A 22 -5.94 -22.99 5.04
C LYS A 22 -6.14 -21.78 4.16
N MET A 23 -6.11 -20.59 4.76
CA MET A 23 -6.14 -19.33 4.02
C MET A 23 -4.84 -19.19 3.23
N HIS A 24 -4.96 -18.95 1.93
CA HIS A 24 -3.87 -18.66 1.02
C HIS A 24 -4.18 -17.34 0.30
N MET A 25 -3.20 -16.45 0.22
CA MET A 25 -3.32 -15.13 -0.37
C MET A 25 -2.35 -15.05 -1.54
N GLU A 26 -2.88 -14.81 -2.72
CA GLU A 26 -2.11 -14.55 -3.94
C GLU A 26 -2.13 -13.06 -4.24
N ILE A 27 -0.94 -12.47 -4.44
CA ILE A 27 -0.77 -11.08 -4.84
C ILE A 27 -0.06 -11.12 -6.20
N ALA A 28 -0.45 -10.28 -7.16
CA ALA A 28 0.22 -10.21 -8.46
C ALA A 28 1.72 -9.87 -8.28
N GLU A 29 2.60 -10.43 -9.11
CA GLU A 29 4.05 -10.30 -8.95
C GLU A 29 4.54 -8.83 -8.94
N GLU A 30 3.94 -7.98 -9.79
CA GLU A 30 4.19 -6.54 -9.83
C GLU A 30 3.80 -5.82 -8.52
N ASP A 31 2.70 -6.26 -7.91
CA ASP A 31 2.20 -5.73 -6.65
C ASP A 31 2.98 -6.28 -5.44
N GLN A 32 3.53 -7.50 -5.52
CA GLN A 32 4.39 -8.06 -4.47
C GLN A 32 5.67 -7.24 -4.29
N ALA A 33 6.33 -6.88 -5.40
CA ALA A 33 7.54 -6.05 -5.36
C ALA A 33 7.24 -4.66 -4.77
N SER A 34 6.14 -4.05 -5.22
CA SER A 34 5.69 -2.74 -4.75
C SER A 34 5.33 -2.75 -3.26
N LEU A 35 4.55 -3.75 -2.82
CA LEU A 35 4.17 -3.94 -1.42
C LEU A 35 5.40 -4.19 -0.53
N ARG A 36 6.35 -5.02 -0.99
CA ARG A 36 7.60 -5.27 -0.26
C ARG A 36 8.38 -3.97 -0.06
N ALA A 37 8.59 -3.20 -1.11
CA ALA A 37 9.33 -1.93 -1.05
C ALA A 37 8.61 -0.89 -0.17
N TYR A 38 7.28 -0.86 -0.19
CA TYR A 38 6.47 -0.07 0.73
C TYR A 38 6.70 -0.49 2.19
N LEU A 39 6.57 -1.78 2.49
CA LEU A 39 6.68 -2.31 3.85
C LEU A 39 8.07 -2.09 4.46
N LEU A 40 9.13 -2.28 3.67
CA LEU A 40 10.51 -1.98 4.09
C LEU A 40 10.68 -0.52 4.54
N ARG A 41 9.97 0.42 3.92
CA ARG A 41 10.05 1.85 4.26
C ARG A 41 9.14 2.22 5.42
N VAL A 42 7.92 1.71 5.45
CA VAL A 42 6.90 2.13 6.41
C VAL A 42 7.17 1.56 7.81
N LEU A 43 7.65 0.31 7.90
CA LEU A 43 7.89 -0.37 9.17
C LEU A 43 8.98 0.33 10.01
N VAL A 44 9.96 0.97 9.36
CA VAL A 44 10.99 1.80 10.00
C VAL A 44 10.37 2.94 10.82
N LYS A 45 9.27 3.53 10.35
CA LYS A 45 8.58 4.62 11.06
C LYS A 45 7.92 4.17 12.35
N TYR A 46 7.68 2.87 12.51
CA TYR A 46 7.06 2.25 13.67
C TYR A 46 8.07 1.47 14.53
N GLY A 47 9.38 1.72 14.36
CA GLY A 47 10.43 1.17 15.21
C GLY A 47 10.85 -0.27 14.85
N ARG A 48 10.42 -0.81 13.71
CA ARG A 48 10.93 -2.07 13.14
C ARG A 48 12.08 -1.79 12.19
N GLU A 49 13.13 -2.60 12.22
CA GLU A 49 14.24 -2.54 11.26
C GLU A 49 14.20 -3.74 10.31
N PRO A 50 13.32 -3.72 9.29
CA PRO A 50 13.23 -4.82 8.35
C PRO A 50 14.48 -4.89 7.48
N ARG A 51 14.93 -6.11 7.20
CA ARG A 51 16.09 -6.38 6.35
C ARG A 51 15.64 -6.67 4.93
N GLN A 52 16.47 -6.33 3.95
CA GLN A 52 16.20 -6.67 2.54
C GLN A 52 16.04 -8.17 2.27
N LYS A 53 16.47 -9.05 3.19
CA LYS A 53 16.31 -10.51 3.07
C LYS A 53 15.02 -11.04 3.70
N ASP A 54 14.23 -10.20 4.38
CA ASP A 54 13.01 -10.63 5.04
C ASP A 54 11.97 -11.05 4.00
N SER A 55 11.19 -12.10 4.26
CA SER A 55 10.13 -12.53 3.35
C SER A 55 8.97 -11.53 3.36
N LEU A 56 8.24 -11.42 2.25
CA LEU A 56 7.06 -10.58 2.18
C LEU A 56 6.02 -10.97 3.26
N ASP A 57 5.86 -12.28 3.50
CA ASP A 57 4.99 -12.79 4.57
C ASP A 57 5.36 -12.26 5.95
N ASN A 58 6.66 -12.17 6.28
CA ASN A 58 7.11 -11.65 7.57
C ASN A 58 6.81 -10.15 7.67
N LEU A 59 7.08 -9.39 6.61
CA LEU A 59 6.79 -7.96 6.55
C LEU A 59 5.29 -7.67 6.70
N ILE A 60 4.42 -8.48 6.06
CA ILE A 60 2.97 -8.37 6.19
C ILE A 60 2.52 -8.67 7.62
N ARG A 61 3.08 -9.72 8.24
CA ARG A 61 2.78 -10.05 9.65
C ARG A 61 3.15 -8.92 10.59
N ASP A 62 4.36 -8.38 10.43
CA ASP A 62 4.83 -7.23 11.22
C ASP A 62 3.91 -6.02 11.04
N ALA A 63 3.49 -5.74 9.81
CA ALA A 63 2.56 -4.67 9.51
C ALA A 63 1.22 -4.84 10.23
N ILE A 64 0.63 -6.04 10.14
CA ILE A 64 -0.63 -6.37 10.80
C ILE A 64 -0.51 -6.27 12.33
N GLU A 65 0.60 -6.74 12.91
CA GLU A 65 0.83 -6.65 14.35
C GLU A 65 0.92 -5.19 14.83
N ILE A 66 1.66 -4.35 14.10
CA ILE A 66 1.75 -2.92 14.41
C ILE A 66 0.38 -2.25 14.28
N GLU A 67 -0.33 -2.45 13.18
CA GLU A 67 -1.65 -1.83 12.97
C GLU A 67 -2.68 -2.26 14.01
N LYS A 68 -2.65 -3.52 14.46
CA LYS A 68 -3.50 -4.00 15.56
C LYS A 68 -3.19 -3.28 16.88
N GLY A 69 -1.94 -2.93 17.11
CA GLY A 69 -1.50 -2.17 18.29
C GLY A 69 -1.80 -0.67 18.20
N MET A 70 -2.11 -0.16 17.01
CA MET A 70 -2.48 1.24 16.81
C MET A 70 -3.92 1.47 17.23
N SER A 71 -4.13 2.39 18.18
CA SER A 71 -5.44 2.84 18.60
C SER A 71 -6.04 3.78 17.53
N GLY A 72 -6.53 3.19 16.44
CA GLY A 72 -7.16 3.88 15.31
C GLY A 72 -6.55 3.47 13.97
N HIS A 73 -7.41 3.26 12.97
CA HIS A 73 -6.97 3.16 11.58
C HIS A 73 -6.18 4.42 11.22
N LEU A 74 -5.12 4.28 10.42
CA LEU A 74 -4.40 5.42 9.86
C LEU A 74 -5.39 6.30 9.09
N SER A 75 -5.87 7.33 9.79
CA SER A 75 -6.78 8.32 9.23
C SER A 75 -6.05 9.05 8.12
N GLU A 76 -6.78 9.38 7.05
CA GLU A 76 -6.24 10.18 5.95
C GLU A 76 -5.44 11.38 6.50
N PRO A 77 -4.25 11.64 5.94
CA PRO A 77 -3.47 12.79 6.36
C PRO A 77 -4.27 14.06 6.12
N ARG A 78 -4.66 14.74 7.20
CA ARG A 78 -5.35 16.05 7.16
C ARG A 78 -4.45 17.21 6.74
N ILE A 79 -3.17 16.92 6.47
CA ILE A 79 -2.19 17.91 6.03
C ILE A 79 -2.59 18.33 4.62
N LYS A 80 -3.00 19.59 4.46
CA LYS A 80 -3.14 20.19 3.14
C LYS A 80 -1.77 20.24 2.50
N LEU A 81 -1.65 19.70 1.30
CA LEU A 81 -0.45 19.86 0.50
C LEU A 81 -0.18 21.36 0.30
N PRO A 82 1.09 21.80 0.32
CA PRO A 82 1.45 23.21 0.17
C PRO A 82 1.13 23.76 -1.23
N TYR A 83 0.73 22.90 -2.16
CA TYR A 83 0.33 23.24 -3.51
C TYR A 83 -1.12 22.80 -3.72
N GLU A 84 -1.97 23.72 -4.18
CA GLU A 84 -3.31 23.37 -4.65
C GLU A 84 -3.20 22.75 -6.04
N PHE A 85 -3.78 21.56 -6.20
CA PHE A 85 -4.02 21.01 -7.53
C PHE A 85 -4.94 21.93 -8.30
N GLN A 86 -4.64 22.14 -9.58
CA GLN A 86 -5.60 22.81 -10.44
C GLN A 86 -6.92 22.01 -10.45
N PRO A 87 -8.10 22.67 -10.47
CA PRO A 87 -9.39 22.00 -10.32
C PRO A 87 -9.62 20.85 -11.30
N ASP A 88 -9.18 21.03 -12.55
CA ASP A 88 -9.24 20.05 -13.63
C ASP A 88 -8.40 18.79 -13.35
N ILE A 89 -7.22 18.94 -12.73
CA ILE A 89 -6.38 17.81 -12.31
C ILE A 89 -7.07 17.05 -11.17
N LYS A 90 -7.70 17.78 -10.25
CA LYS A 90 -8.41 17.17 -9.12
C LYS A 90 -9.62 16.37 -9.57
N GLU A 91 -10.41 16.89 -10.53
CA GLU A 91 -11.55 16.18 -11.11
C GLU A 91 -11.10 14.89 -11.80
N LYS A 92 -10.05 14.95 -12.64
CA LYS A 92 -9.50 13.75 -13.30
C LYS A 92 -8.97 12.70 -12.32
N LEU A 93 -8.38 13.14 -11.21
CA LEU A 93 -7.91 12.22 -10.16
C LEU A 93 -9.09 11.51 -9.48
N ILE A 94 -10.19 12.22 -9.23
CA ILE A 94 -11.41 11.64 -8.64
C ILE A 94 -12.03 10.63 -9.61
N GLU A 95 -12.21 11.01 -10.88
CA GLU A 95 -12.76 10.12 -11.92
C GLU A 95 -11.92 8.83 -12.06
N ALA A 96 -10.59 8.96 -12.10
CA ALA A 96 -9.69 7.82 -12.21
C ALA A 96 -9.70 6.92 -10.97
N ALA A 97 -9.96 7.49 -9.79
CA ALA A 97 -10.06 6.74 -8.55
C ALA A 97 -11.38 5.97 -8.45
N GLU A 98 -12.48 6.59 -8.90
CA GLU A 98 -13.80 5.94 -8.99
C GLU A 98 -13.78 4.73 -9.93
N LEU A 99 -13.10 4.83 -11.09
CA LEU A 99 -12.92 3.70 -12.02
C LEU A 99 -12.16 2.50 -11.42
N GLN A 100 -11.40 2.73 -10.35
CA GLN A 100 -10.59 1.72 -9.66
C GLN A 100 -11.12 1.40 -8.26
N GLU A 101 -12.35 1.83 -7.94
CA GLU A 101 -13.02 1.57 -6.67
C GLU A 101 -12.17 1.96 -5.43
N MET A 102 -11.38 3.04 -5.52
CA MET A 102 -10.52 3.53 -4.43
C MET A 102 -10.65 5.03 -4.20
N SER A 103 -10.14 5.55 -3.08
CA SER A 103 -10.15 7.00 -2.84
C SER A 103 -9.11 7.73 -3.70
N ALA A 104 -9.39 8.99 -4.05
CA ALA A 104 -8.45 9.85 -4.77
C ALA A 104 -7.09 9.96 -4.05
N THR A 105 -7.10 9.97 -2.72
CA THR A 105 -5.90 9.95 -1.88
C THR A 105 -5.11 8.65 -2.06
N GLN A 106 -5.77 7.50 -2.05
CA GLN A 106 -5.14 6.19 -2.26
C GLN A 106 -4.51 6.09 -3.65
N LEU A 107 -5.23 6.55 -4.68
CA LEU A 107 -4.71 6.60 -6.05
C LEU A 107 -3.46 7.49 -6.14
N LEU A 108 -3.50 8.68 -5.51
CA LEU A 108 -2.36 9.59 -5.47
C LEU A 108 -1.14 8.96 -4.81
N ILE A 109 -1.33 8.28 -3.67
CA ILE A 109 -0.26 7.54 -2.99
C ILE A 109 0.33 6.49 -3.93
N ARG A 110 -0.51 5.68 -4.60
CA ARG A 110 -0.05 4.64 -5.54
C ARG A 110 0.74 5.23 -6.71
N LEU A 111 0.34 6.37 -7.24
CA LEU A 111 1.07 7.08 -8.31
C LEU A 111 2.44 7.58 -7.84
N ILE A 112 2.51 8.17 -6.64
CA ILE A 112 3.77 8.64 -6.05
C ILE A 112 4.71 7.47 -5.80
N GLU A 113 4.20 6.38 -5.23
CA GLU A 113 4.94 5.13 -4.97
C GLU A 113 5.53 4.57 -6.26
N ARG A 114 4.69 4.37 -7.28
CA ARG A 114 5.11 3.84 -8.59
C ARG A 114 6.16 4.74 -9.24
N LYS A 115 5.99 6.06 -9.15
CA LYS A 115 6.95 7.00 -9.72
C LYS A 115 8.26 7.01 -8.94
N HIS A 116 8.20 6.93 -7.61
CA HIS A 116 9.37 6.81 -6.76
C HIS A 116 10.15 5.53 -7.09
N GLN A 117 9.47 4.38 -7.20
CA GLN A 117 10.12 3.12 -7.60
C GLN A 117 10.72 3.20 -9.00
N SER A 118 10.04 3.84 -9.96
CA SER A 118 10.59 4.05 -11.30
C SER A 118 11.87 4.91 -11.33
N VAL A 119 12.09 5.78 -10.33
CA VAL A 119 13.24 6.71 -10.30
C VAL A 119 14.34 6.22 -9.37
N PHE A 120 13.98 5.58 -8.25
CA PHE A 120 14.88 5.20 -7.17
C PHE A 120 14.91 3.69 -6.89
N GLY A 121 14.01 2.91 -7.48
CA GLY A 121 14.06 1.46 -7.41
C GLY A 121 15.15 0.95 -8.34
N GLU A 122 16.27 0.51 -7.76
CA GLU A 122 17.26 -0.29 -8.49
C GLU A 122 16.57 -1.58 -8.98
N GLU A 123 16.78 -1.92 -10.25
CA GLU A 123 16.51 -3.27 -10.76
C GLU A 123 17.37 -4.24 -9.92
N GLY A 124 16.73 -4.94 -8.99
CA GLY A 124 17.33 -5.99 -8.16
C GLY A 124 16.69 -7.33 -8.46
#